data_AF-A0A087N5Y2-F1
#
_entry.id   AF-A0A087N5Y2-F1
#
_cell.length_a   1.000
_cell.length_b   1.000
_cell.length_c   1.000
_cell.angle_alpha   90.00
_cell.angle_beta   90.00
_cell.angle_gamma   90.00
#
_symmetry.space_group_name_H-M   'P 1'
#
loop_
_entity.id
_entity.type
_entity.pdbx_description
1 polymer ?
#
loop_
_entity_poly.entity_id
_entity_poly.type
_entity_poly.pdbx_seq_one_letter_code
_entity_poly.pdbx_strand_id
1 'polypeptide(L)'
;MPNLAKDKVDAWYAEWQVLEQTIHALHSARDKTVKAEMEKAIAHYEAFIDDSLLPTNGRERLAFIKARPGQYACYRQLDELYKETKKRIARVRIQRSK
;
A
#
# COMPACT_ATOMS: atom_id res chain seq x y z
N MET A 1 -10.93 -0.79 15.07
CA MET A 1 -11.85 -1.61 14.26
C MET A 1 -11.20 -1.80 12.90
N PRO A 2 -10.95 -3.02 12.41
CA PRO A 2 -10.28 -3.22 11.13
C PRO A 2 -11.15 -2.68 9.97
N ASN A 3 -10.54 -1.94 9.03
CA ASN A 3 -11.21 -1.38 7.85
C ASN A 3 -11.52 -2.49 6.83
N LEU A 4 -12.62 -3.22 7.06
CA LEU A 4 -13.03 -4.37 6.26
C LEU A 4 -14.26 -4.10 5.36
N ALA A 5 -14.88 -2.93 5.47
CA ALA A 5 -16.06 -2.60 4.67
C ALA A 5 -15.69 -2.50 3.18
N LYS A 6 -16.52 -3.05 2.28
CA LYS A 6 -16.21 -3.18 0.85
C LYS A 6 -15.89 -1.83 0.21
N ASP A 7 -16.80 -0.88 0.44
CA ASP A 7 -16.72 0.51 0.01
C ASP A 7 -15.42 1.18 0.49
N LYS A 8 -15.05 1.00 1.76
CA LYS A 8 -13.80 1.55 2.30
C LYS A 8 -12.56 0.96 1.65
N VAL A 9 -12.53 -0.36 1.44
CA VAL A 9 -11.40 -1.05 0.79
C VAL A 9 -11.30 -0.65 -0.68
N ASP A 10 -12.43 -0.50 -1.36
CA ASP A 10 -12.46 -0.09 -2.77
C ASP A 10 -12.00 1.36 -2.92
N ALA A 11 -12.46 2.28 -2.05
CA ALA A 11 -12.01 3.67 -2.04
C ALA A 11 -10.51 3.78 -1.77
N TRP A 12 -10.02 3.13 -0.71
CA TRP A 12 -8.60 3.08 -0.38
C TRP A 12 -7.74 2.54 -1.55
N TYR A 13 -8.19 1.47 -2.20
CA TYR A 13 -7.43 0.91 -3.31
C TYR A 13 -7.48 1.80 -4.56
N ALA A 14 -8.59 2.52 -4.80
CA ALA A 14 -8.69 3.48 -5.88
C ALA A 14 -7.73 4.66 -5.68
N GLU A 15 -7.62 5.19 -4.46
CA GLU A 15 -6.64 6.22 -4.11
C GLU A 15 -5.20 5.73 -4.34
N TRP A 16 -4.91 4.48 -3.97
CA TRP A 16 -3.63 3.85 -4.30
C TRP A 16 -3.37 3.80 -5.81
N GLN A 17 -4.33 3.42 -6.64
CA GLN A 17 -4.14 3.34 -8.09
C GLN A 17 -3.80 4.70 -8.73
N VAL A 18 -4.28 5.81 -8.16
CA VAL A 18 -3.92 7.16 -8.61
C VAL A 18 -2.49 7.51 -8.20
N LEU A 19 -2.11 7.21 -6.95
CA LEU A 19 -0.75 7.42 -6.44
C LEU A 19 0.27 6.55 -7.19
N GLU A 20 -0.05 5.28 -7.45
CA GLU A 20 0.76 4.30 -8.17
C GLU A 20 1.13 4.80 -9.57
N GLN A 21 0.15 5.30 -10.34
CA GLN A 21 0.38 5.88 -11.66
C GLN A 21 1.29 7.11 -11.60
N THR A 22 1.07 7.98 -10.61
CA THR A 22 1.89 9.19 -10.41
C THR A 22 3.34 8.81 -10.08
N ILE A 23 3.54 7.90 -9.12
CA ILE A 23 4.86 7.41 -8.70
C ILE A 23 5.58 6.72 -9.87
N HIS A 24 4.86 5.90 -10.64
CA HIS A 24 5.41 5.23 -11.82
C HIS A 24 5.89 6.23 -12.87
N ALA A 25 5.10 7.26 -13.15
CA ALA A 25 5.45 8.34 -14.08
C ALA A 25 6.69 9.12 -13.60
N LEU A 26 6.75 9.47 -12.32
CA LEU A 26 7.90 10.20 -11.74
C LEU A 26 9.19 9.35 -11.77
N HIS A 27 9.10 8.05 -11.48
CA HIS A 27 10.24 7.14 -11.66
C HIS A 27 10.71 7.07 -13.10
N SER A 28 9.78 7.00 -14.05
CA SER A 28 10.08 6.97 -15.50
C SER A 28 10.75 8.27 -15.95
N ALA A 29 10.29 9.41 -15.44
CA ALA A 29 10.88 10.73 -15.69
C ALA A 29 12.18 10.99 -14.91
N ARG A 30 12.58 10.09 -14.00
CA ARG A 30 13.70 10.27 -13.04
C ARG A 30 13.55 11.55 -12.21
N ASP A 31 12.32 11.92 -11.93
CA ASP A 31 12.00 13.11 -11.15
C ASP A 31 12.29 12.86 -9.66
N LYS A 32 13.01 13.80 -9.03
CA LYS A 32 13.41 13.70 -7.62
C LYS A 32 12.25 13.89 -6.65
N THR A 33 11.12 14.44 -7.11
CA THR A 33 9.88 14.56 -6.33
C THR A 33 9.21 13.22 -6.06
N VAL A 34 9.62 12.13 -6.74
CA VAL A 34 9.11 10.77 -6.50
C VAL A 34 9.19 10.34 -5.03
N LYS A 35 10.20 10.83 -4.30
CA LYS A 35 10.35 10.55 -2.87
C LYS A 35 9.15 11.07 -2.07
N ALA A 36 8.67 12.28 -2.36
CA ALA A 36 7.57 12.89 -1.63
C ALA A 36 6.24 12.17 -1.92
N GLU A 37 6.01 11.77 -3.18
CA GLU A 37 4.82 10.97 -3.53
C GLU A 37 4.86 9.57 -2.90
N MET A 38 6.04 8.96 -2.83
CA MET A 38 6.23 7.70 -2.11
C MET A 38 5.95 7.82 -0.61
N GLU A 39 6.38 8.90 0.04
CA GLU A 39 6.07 9.17 1.46
C GLU A 39 4.55 9.32 1.70
N LYS A 40 3.83 10.01 0.79
CA LYS A 40 2.36 10.09 0.83
C LYS A 40 1.72 8.72 0.70
N ALA A 41 2.18 7.90 -0.24
CA ALA A 41 1.65 6.56 -0.46
C ALA A 41 1.90 5.60 0.73
N ILE A 42 3.05 5.74 1.40
CA ILE A 42 3.36 5.01 2.63
C ILE A 42 2.40 5.43 3.75
N ALA A 43 2.22 6.74 3.96
CA ALA A 43 1.31 7.27 4.97
C ALA A 43 -0.14 6.81 4.72
N HIS A 44 -0.59 6.86 3.46
CA HIS A 44 -1.91 6.35 3.06
C HIS A 44 -2.07 4.84 3.33
N TYR A 45 -1.01 4.04 3.08
CA TYR A 45 -1.03 2.62 3.42
C TYR A 45 -1.17 2.42 4.94
N GLU A 46 -0.29 3.05 5.72
CA GLU A 46 -0.23 2.95 7.19
C GLU A 46 -1.52 3.42 7.86
N ALA A 47 -2.20 4.43 7.32
CA ALA A 47 -3.46 4.94 7.85
C ALA A 47 -4.62 3.94 7.70
N PHE A 48 -4.55 3.03 6.73
CA PHE A 48 -5.62 2.09 6.46
C PHE A 48 -5.47 0.75 7.19
N ILE A 49 -4.22 0.31 7.39
CA ILE A 49 -3.92 -1.00 7.94
C ILE A 49 -3.75 -0.97 9.47
N ASP A 50 -4.04 -2.10 10.09
CA ASP A 50 -3.56 -2.44 11.43
C ASP A 50 -2.62 -3.67 11.35
N ASP A 51 -1.93 -3.96 12.45
CA ASP A 51 -0.99 -5.10 12.53
C ASP A 51 -1.65 -6.45 12.21
N SER A 52 -2.97 -6.58 12.39
CA SER A 52 -3.71 -7.81 12.07
C SER A 52 -3.93 -8.01 10.57
N LEU A 53 -3.77 -6.95 9.77
CA LEU A 53 -3.93 -6.96 8.32
C LEU A 53 -2.59 -7.05 7.57
N LEU A 54 -1.46 -6.76 8.22
CA LEU A 54 -0.12 -6.86 7.63
C LEU A 54 0.27 -8.29 7.23
N PRO A 55 0.64 -8.58 5.96
CA PRO A 55 1.17 -9.87 5.54
C PRO A 55 2.30 -10.39 6.45
N THR A 56 2.62 -11.68 6.41
CA THR A 56 3.59 -12.31 7.34
C THR A 56 4.94 -11.55 7.41
N ASN A 57 5.44 -11.05 6.28
CA ASN A 57 6.66 -10.23 6.20
C ASN A 57 6.37 -8.73 6.01
N GLY A 58 5.13 -8.29 6.24
CA GLY A 58 4.65 -6.94 5.94
C GLY A 58 5.39 -5.87 6.74
N ARG A 59 5.70 -6.13 8.00
CA ARG A 59 6.43 -5.18 8.88
C ARG A 59 7.84 -4.91 8.37
N GLU A 60 8.58 -5.96 8.01
CA GLU A 60 9.95 -5.87 7.49
C GLU A 60 9.98 -5.15 6.14
N ARG A 61 9.04 -5.49 5.27
CA ARG A 61 8.89 -4.84 3.95
C ARG A 61 8.57 -3.36 4.09
N LEU A 62 7.67 -3.01 4.99
CA LEU A 62 7.30 -1.62 5.24
C LEU A 62 8.48 -0.83 5.82
N ALA A 63 9.23 -1.42 6.77
CA ALA A 63 10.45 -0.82 7.29
C ALA A 63 11.51 -0.58 6.19
N PHE A 64 11.69 -1.56 5.29
CA PHE A 64 12.59 -1.43 4.14
C PHE A 64 12.17 -0.30 3.19
N ILE A 65 10.87 -0.22 2.85
CA ILE A 65 10.32 0.83 2.00
C ILE A 65 10.54 2.21 2.64
N LYS A 66 10.26 2.35 3.93
CA LYS A 66 10.43 3.60 4.69
C LYS A 66 11.88 4.06 4.79
N ALA A 67 12.83 3.13 4.80
CA ALA A 67 14.24 3.49 4.80
C ALA A 67 14.70 4.11 3.47
N ARG A 68 14.03 3.79 2.34
CA ARG A 68 14.48 4.17 0.99
C ARG A 68 13.31 4.50 0.03
N PRO A 69 12.40 5.43 0.37
CA PRO A 69 11.14 5.64 -0.36
C PRO A 69 11.34 6.03 -1.83
N GLY A 70 12.42 6.75 -2.17
CA GLY A 70 12.70 7.16 -3.55
C GLY A 70 13.26 6.07 -4.49
N GLN A 71 13.39 4.82 -4.04
CA GLN A 71 13.90 3.72 -4.88
C GLN A 71 12.77 2.99 -5.61
N TYR A 72 12.97 2.70 -6.90
CA TYR A 72 11.99 1.97 -7.72
C TYR A 72 11.60 0.62 -7.12
N ALA A 73 12.56 -0.08 -6.51
CA ALA A 73 12.28 -1.34 -5.82
C ALA A 73 11.32 -1.17 -4.63
N CYS A 74 11.39 -0.04 -3.91
CA CYS A 74 10.48 0.27 -2.80
C CYS A 74 9.07 0.58 -3.30
N TYR A 75 8.96 1.30 -4.43
CA TYR A 75 7.70 1.48 -5.14
C TYR A 75 7.03 0.14 -5.49
N ARG A 76 7.76 -0.76 -6.17
CA ARG A 76 7.25 -2.09 -6.52
C ARG A 76 6.87 -2.90 -5.29
N GLN A 77 7.65 -2.80 -4.22
CA GLN A 77 7.38 -3.52 -2.98
C GLN A 77 6.12 -3.02 -2.27
N LEU A 78 5.86 -1.71 -2.33
CA LEU A 78 4.65 -1.10 -1.79
C LEU A 78 3.42 -1.55 -2.59
N ASP A 79 3.48 -1.58 -3.92
CA ASP A 79 2.41 -2.09 -4.79
C ASP A 79 1.99 -3.52 -4.42
N GLU A 80 2.98 -4.40 -4.22
CA GLU A 80 2.71 -5.77 -3.78
C GLU A 80 2.10 -5.83 -2.37
N LEU A 81 2.49 -4.95 -1.44
CA LEU A 81 1.84 -4.86 -0.12
C LEU A 81 0.36 -4.49 -0.23
N TYR A 82 0.00 -3.52 -1.09
CA TYR A 82 -1.40 -3.15 -1.34
C TYR A 82 -2.21 -4.35 -1.86
N LYS A 83 -1.69 -5.07 -2.86
CA LYS A 83 -2.36 -6.24 -3.45
C LYS A 83 -2.55 -7.37 -2.43
N GLU A 84 -1.52 -7.69 -1.66
CA GLU A 84 -1.59 -8.73 -0.62
C GLU A 84 -2.57 -8.36 0.49
N THR A 85 -2.54 -7.11 0.93
CA THR A 85 -3.45 -6.59 1.96
C THR A 85 -4.90 -6.66 1.49
N LYS A 86 -5.18 -6.23 0.25
CA LYS A 86 -6.52 -6.34 -0.37
C LYS A 86 -7.01 -7.79 -0.41
N LYS A 87 -6.16 -8.72 -0.85
CA LYS A 87 -6.48 -10.16 -0.87
C LYS A 87 -6.76 -10.71 0.53
N ARG A 88 -5.96 -10.31 1.53
CA ARG A 88 -6.16 -10.74 2.91
C ARG A 88 -7.47 -10.22 3.48
N ILE A 89 -7.79 -8.95 3.26
CA ILE A 89 -9.07 -8.37 3.70
C ILE A 89 -10.24 -9.12 3.07
N ALA A 90 -10.20 -9.42 1.76
CA ALA A 90 -11.23 -10.22 1.10
C ALA A 90 -11.39 -11.60 1.76
N ARG A 91 -10.29 -12.29 2.09
CA ARG A 91 -10.32 -13.57 2.81
C ARG A 91 -10.94 -13.46 4.19
N VAL A 92 -10.56 -12.45 4.99
CA VAL A 92 -11.10 -12.22 6.34
C VAL A 92 -12.61 -11.93 6.29
N ARG A 93 -13.06 -11.15 5.31
CA ARG A 93 -14.49 -10.87 5.12
C ARG A 93 -15.28 -12.14 4.82
N ILE A 94 -14.81 -12.97 3.89
CA ILE A 94 -15.45 -14.26 3.56
C ILE A 94 -15.52 -15.16 4.79
N GLN A 95 -14.46 -15.22 5.60
CA GLN A 95 -14.43 -16.02 6.83
C GLN A 95 -15.42 -15.54 7.89
N ARG A 96 -15.67 -14.22 7.98
CA ARG A 96 -16.63 -13.63 8.93
C ARG A 96 -18.09 -13.65 8.45
N SER A 97 -18.30 -13.86 7.16
CA SER A 97 -19.64 -14.02 6.56
C SER A 97 -20.10 -15.48 6.51
N LYS A 98 -19.27 -16.42 6.99
CA LYS A 98 -19.65 -17.80 7.29
C LYS A 98 -20.07 -17.91 8.74
#